data_AF-A0A7J4ENQ6-F1
#
_entry.id   AF-A0A7J4ENQ6-F1
#
_cell.length_a   1.000
_cell.length_b   1.000
_cell.length_c   1.000
_cell.angle_alpha   90.00
_cell.angle_beta   90.00
_cell.angle_gamma   90.00
#
_symmetry.space_group_name_H-M   'P 1'
#
loop_
_entity.id
_entity.type
_entity.pdbx_description
1 polymer ?
#
loop_
_entity_poly.entity_id
_entity_poly.type
_entity_poly.pdbx_seq_one_letter_code
_entity_poly.pdbx_strand_id
1 'polypeptide(L)' 'MCDYCGKKITEGAVKKKIEDSFYYFCCNTCETVFKNKYDQLKQRIQSKEQA' A
#
# COMPACT_ATOMS: atom_id res chain seq x y z
N MET A 1 -1.95 -12.14 5.24
CA MET A 1 -0.73 -12.16 4.40
C MET A 1 -0.31 -10.73 4.15
N CYS A 2 0.96 -10.47 3.83
CA CYS A 2 1.44 -9.13 3.49
C CYS A 2 0.86 -8.69 2.15
N ASP A 3 0.19 -7.53 2.11
CA ASP A 3 -0.45 -6.99 0.89
C ASP A 3 0.54 -6.56 -0.19
N TYR A 4 1.83 -6.43 0.14
CA TYR A 4 2.87 -6.11 -0.84
C TYR A 4 3.58 -7.34 -1.40
N CYS A 5 4.04 -8.26 -0.53
CA CYS A 5 4.93 -9.35 -0.94
C CYS A 5 4.33 -10.76 -0.75
N GLY A 6 3.08 -10.86 -0.28
CA GLY A 6 2.38 -12.12 -0.08
C GLY A 6 2.90 -13.00 1.07
N LYS A 7 3.98 -12.60 1.75
CA LYS A 7 4.54 -13.37 2.87
C LYS A 7 3.57 -13.42 4.07
N LYS A 8 3.66 -14.49 4.86
CA LYS A 8 2.90 -14.62 6.10
C LYS A 8 3.31 -13.49 7.06
N ILE A 9 2.30 -12.84 7.64
CA ILE A 9 2.51 -11.81 8.66
C ILE A 9 2.63 -12.53 10.00
N THR A 10 3.69 -12.22 10.73
CA THR A 10 3.91 -12.64 12.12
C THR A 10 3.65 -11.46 13.06
N GLU A 11 4.03 -11.55 14.33
CA GLU A 11 4.01 -10.40 15.24
C GLU A 11 4.74 -9.18 14.64
N GLY A 12 4.24 -7.98 14.94
CA GLY A 12 4.76 -6.72 14.40
C GLY A 12 4.18 -6.29 13.05
N ALA A 13 2.99 -6.78 12.71
CA ALA A 13 2.27 -6.36 11.50
C ALA A 13 2.10 -4.83 11.44
N VAL A 14 2.46 -4.22 10.31
CA VAL A 14 2.20 -2.80 10.06
C VAL A 14 0.83 -2.67 9.41
N LYS A 15 -0.11 -2.02 10.11
CA LYS A 15 -1.46 -1.74 9.60
C LYS A 15 -1.53 -0.32 9.06
N LYS A 16 -2.00 -0.15 7.83
CA LYS A 16 -2.22 1.17 7.20
C LYS A 16 -3.64 1.30 6.68
N LYS A 17 -4.31 2.42 6.98
CA LYS A 17 -5.55 2.80 6.30
C LYS A 17 -5.21 3.68 5.10
N ILE A 18 -5.66 3.30 3.92
CA ILE A 18 -5.52 4.08 2.68
C ILE A 18 -6.92 4.17 2.07
N GLU A 19 -7.43 5.40 1.95
CA GLU A 19 -8.83 5.69 1.61
C GLU A 19 -9.78 4.96 2.59
N ASP A 20 -10.57 4.01 2.11
CA ASP A 20 -11.47 3.22 2.96
C ASP A 20 -10.98 1.78 3.20
N SER A 21 -9.83 1.41 2.62
CA SER A 21 -9.26 0.06 2.73
C SER A 21 -8.14 -0.02 3.77
N PHE A 22 -8.10 -1.15 4.50
CA PHE A 22 -7.01 -1.48 5.41
C PHE A 22 -6.03 -2.44 4.75
N TYR A 23 -4.75 -2.09 4.78
CA TYR A 23 -3.64 -2.89 4.27
C TYR A 23 -2.73 -3.31 5.42
N TYR A 24 -2.19 -4.52 5.33
CA TYR A 24 -1.35 -5.17 6.33
C TYR A 24 -0.02 -5.57 5.71
N PHE A 25 1.07 -5.18 6.36
CA PHE A 25 2.43 -5.44 5.88
C PHE A 25 3.26 -6.20 6.91
N CYS A 26 4.13 -7.09 6.44
CA CYS A 26 5.04 -7.85 7.30
C CYS A 26 6.23 -7.03 7.82
N CYS A 27 6.49 -5.85 7.24
CA CYS A 27 7.55 -4.93 7.67
C CYS A 27 7.31 -3.51 7.11
N ASN A 28 7.97 -2.51 7.69
CA ASN A 28 7.88 -1.11 7.25
C ASN A 28 8.35 -0.91 5.80
N THR A 29 9.35 -1.66 5.32
CA THR A 29 9.81 -1.56 3.93
C THR A 29 8.70 -1.89 2.94
N CYS A 30 7.89 -2.92 3.23
CA CYS A 30 6.75 -3.29 2.39
C CYS A 30 5.68 -2.19 2.38
N GLU A 31 5.40 -1.59 3.55
CA GLU A 31 4.47 -0.47 3.66
C GLU A 31 4.93 0.76 2.84
N THR A 32 6.20 1.17 2.99
CA THR A 32 6.76 2.32 2.27
C THR A 32 6.73 2.13 0.75
N VAL A 33 7.17 0.97 0.26
CA VAL A 33 7.19 0.71 -1.19
C VAL A 33 5.79 0.64 -1.76
N PHE A 34 4.85 0.01 -1.04
CA PHE A 34 3.45 -0.03 -1.43
C PHE A 34 2.87 1.38 -1.52
N LYS A 35 3.06 2.21 -0.48
CA LYS A 35 2.56 3.59 -0.42
C LYS A 35 3.09 4.42 -1.59
N ASN A 36 4.39 4.33 -1.90
CA ASN A 36 4.98 5.08 -3.00
C ASN A 36 4.40 4.66 -4.37
N LYS A 37 4.20 3.37 -4.59
CA LYS A 37 3.56 2.88 -5.83
C LYS A 37 2.11 3.33 -5.93
N TYR A 38 1.36 3.22 -4.83
CA TYR A 38 -0.04 3.63 -4.77
C TYR A 38 -0.20 5.13 -5.08
N ASP A 39 0.65 5.98 -4.49
CA ASP A 39 0.66 7.42 -4.75
C ASP A 39 0.95 7.75 -6.22
N GLN A 40 1.95 7.11 -6.83
CA GLN A 40 2.25 7.27 -8.26
C GLN A 40 1.09 6.84 -9.16
N LEU A 41 0.41 5.74 -8.83
CA LEU A 41 -0.77 5.28 -9.57
C LEU A 41 -1.93 6.26 -9.41
N LYS A 42 -2.18 6.74 -8.19
CA LYS A 42 -3.23 7.72 -7.90
C LYS A 42 -3.02 9.00 -8.69
N GLN A 43 -1.80 9.55 -8.69
CA GLN A 43 -1.47 10.73 -9.49
C GLN A 43 -1.73 10.49 -10.99
N ARG A 44 -1.33 9.33 -11.53
CA ARG A 44 -1.56 9.00 -12.94
C ARG A 44 -3.03 8.86 -13.30
N ILE A 45 -3.86 8.32 -12.41
CA ILE A 45 -5.29 8.18 -12.63
C ILE A 45 -5.96 9.55 -12.54
N GLN A 46 -5.62 10.37 -11.55
CA GLN A 46 -6.14 11.73 -11.41
C GLN A 46 -5.78 12.63 -12.60
N SER A 47 -4.58 12.48 -13.17
CA SER A 47 -4.21 13.20 -14.40
C SER A 47 -4.96 12.73 -15.65
N LYS A 48 -5.63 11.57 -15.63
CA LYS A 48 -6.44 11.07 -16.75
C LYS A 48 -7.91 11.48 -16.70
N GLU A 49 -8.41 11.94 -15.55
CA GLU A 49 -9.80 12.43 -15.40
C GLU A 49 -9.98 13.92 -15.79
N GLN A 50 -8.93 14.57 -16.31
CA GLN A 50 -8.93 15.99 -16.68
C GLN A 50 -8.66 16.22 -18.19
N ALA A 51 -8.85 15.21 -19.04
CA ALA A 51 -8.69 15.31 -20.50
C ALA A 51 -9.98 15.03 -21.26
#